data_AF-A0A3B3Z9L1-F1
#
_entry.id   AF-A0A3B3Z9L1-F1
#
_cell.length_a   1.000
_cell.length_b   1.000
_cell.length_c   1.000
_cell.angle_alpha   90.00
_cell.angle_beta   90.00
_cell.angle_gamma   90.00
#
_symmetry.space_group_name_H-M   'P 1'
#
loop_
_entity.id
_entity.type
_entity.pdbx_description
1 polymer ?
#
loop_
_entity_poly.entity_id
_entity_poly.type
_entity_poly.pdbx_seq_one_letter_code
_entity_poly.pdbx_strand_id
1 'polypeptide(L)'
;HRALSTDRPLVDALGITELPAVHLLQPNGTHYSLHTEKRLRFFFTSLLKTLPGVQRKTHTNSSVLNPLKGALSPPLNTQPWRDFDRSLVYAADLESALHYLFRVELASHNSLEGEELHTFKDLVTLLAKLYPGGGAVVKLMETLSDWLLSLPLQKIPYQAVLDLVDNKMKISGVFLGADLRWVGCQGSAPGFRGYPCALWTLFHVLSVSRQATPSALRHTALEAEPAPVLNVMRRYIRTFFGCEECGKNFEKAASSDSAVGIKSPEEEVMWLWNQHNEVNYRLAGSLSDDPLFPKGAWPPPSLCAPCHMENRGLHSFNHQEVLNFLLHHYGETNLSRKYALEPNNSANKDASKDVADKLDGYRKADEAGAQEDHARSAEERVGASGEQGNRTLALGFNSVDMSLCLLLYVGSCVFLMLLFFFFRVRSRRWKPRPPKFAV
;
A
#
# COMPACT_ATOMS: atom_id res chain seq x y z
N HIS A 1 3.77 43.46 -5.48
CA HIS A 1 4.32 44.80 -5.16
C HIS A 1 5.34 44.67 -4.03
N ARG A 2 6.39 45.51 -4.00
CA ARG A 2 7.34 45.60 -2.89
C ARG A 2 7.32 47.02 -2.34
N ALA A 3 7.48 47.17 -1.03
CA ALA A 3 7.59 48.46 -0.36
C ALA A 3 8.83 48.47 0.55
N LEU A 4 9.37 49.65 0.81
CA LEU A 4 10.52 49.85 1.69
C LEU A 4 10.06 50.26 3.10
N SER A 5 10.94 50.10 4.08
CA SER A 5 10.71 50.59 5.45
C SER A 5 10.52 52.11 5.52
N THR A 6 10.99 52.83 4.50
CA THR A 6 10.84 54.28 4.35
C THR A 6 9.46 54.70 3.88
N ASP A 7 8.62 53.80 3.38
CA ASP A 7 7.27 54.09 2.89
C ASP A 7 6.28 54.18 4.06
N ARG A 8 6.50 55.16 4.95
CA ARG A 8 5.75 55.36 6.21
C ARG A 8 4.23 55.33 6.04
N PRO A 9 3.62 55.98 5.03
CA PRO A 9 2.17 55.94 4.86
C PRO A 9 1.62 54.52 4.70
N LEU A 10 2.36 53.63 4.03
CA LEU A 10 1.94 52.24 3.80
C LEU A 10 2.25 51.37 5.02
N VAL A 11 3.45 51.50 5.60
CA VAL A 11 3.89 50.74 6.78
C VAL A 11 2.95 50.99 7.96
N ASP A 12 2.62 52.27 8.21
CA ASP A 12 1.75 52.67 9.31
C ASP A 12 0.29 52.25 9.06
N ALA A 13 -0.22 52.41 7.82
CA ALA A 13 -1.58 52.01 7.46
C ALA A 13 -1.83 50.49 7.55
N LEU A 14 -0.80 49.68 7.29
CA LEU A 14 -0.86 48.22 7.41
C LEU A 14 -0.41 47.70 8.78
N GLY A 15 -0.03 48.59 9.71
CA GLY A 15 0.43 48.23 11.05
C GLY A 15 1.68 47.35 11.07
N ILE A 16 2.61 47.54 10.13
CA ILE A 16 3.80 46.68 10.00
C ILE A 16 4.86 47.10 11.03
N THR A 17 5.11 46.25 12.02
CA THR A 17 6.11 46.48 13.07
C THR A 17 7.45 45.78 12.81
N GLU A 18 7.45 44.81 11.91
CA GLU A 18 8.55 43.86 11.74
C GLU A 18 8.85 43.61 10.26
N LEU A 19 10.13 43.54 9.90
CA LEU A 19 10.58 43.35 8.52
C LEU A 19 11.61 42.21 8.41
N PRO A 20 11.69 41.52 7.25
CA PRO A 20 10.74 41.61 6.13
C PRO A 20 9.41 40.92 6.47
N ALA A 21 8.30 41.45 5.96
CA ALA A 21 6.95 40.91 6.16
C ALA A 21 6.19 40.81 4.82
N VAL A 22 5.20 39.93 4.77
CA VAL A 22 4.30 39.77 3.63
C VAL A 22 2.86 39.94 4.10
N HIS A 23 2.12 40.82 3.42
CA HIS A 23 0.71 41.06 3.68
C HIS A 23 -0.10 40.69 2.44
N LEU A 24 -1.19 39.96 2.63
CA LEU A 24 -2.15 39.67 1.58
C LEU A 24 -3.23 40.76 1.57
N LEU A 25 -3.40 41.41 0.43
CA LEU A 25 -4.44 42.42 0.22
C LEU A 25 -5.55 41.81 -0.63
N GLN A 26 -6.79 41.87 -0.13
CA GLN A 26 -7.96 41.43 -0.87
C GLN A 26 -8.59 42.59 -1.66
N PRO A 27 -9.26 42.32 -2.79
CA PRO A 27 -9.94 43.36 -3.57
C PRO A 27 -11.01 44.15 -2.80
N ASN A 28 -11.57 43.57 -1.72
CA ASN A 28 -12.53 44.23 -0.82
C ASN A 28 -11.86 45.20 0.17
N GLY A 29 -10.55 45.41 0.08
CA GLY A 29 -9.80 46.31 0.97
C GLY A 29 -9.36 45.68 2.29
N THR A 30 -9.75 44.44 2.60
CA THR A 30 -9.23 43.73 3.77
C THR A 30 -7.79 43.30 3.55
N HIS A 31 -7.02 43.24 4.64
CA HIS A 31 -5.64 42.81 4.59
C HIS A 31 -5.28 41.93 5.79
N TYR A 32 -4.36 41.00 5.56
CA TYR A 32 -3.90 40.06 6.57
C TYR A 32 -2.39 39.92 6.50
N SER A 33 -1.72 39.93 7.66
CA SER A 33 -0.29 39.59 7.73
C SER A 33 -0.12 38.08 7.59
N LEU A 34 0.79 37.65 6.72
CA LEU A 34 1.12 36.24 6.54
C LEU A 34 2.22 35.85 7.51
N HIS A 35 1.86 35.03 8.50
CA HIS A 35 2.82 34.46 9.44
C HIS A 35 3.65 33.37 8.76
N THR A 36 4.96 33.41 8.94
CA THR A 36 5.90 32.37 8.50
C THR A 36 6.92 32.11 9.60
N GLU A 37 7.26 30.84 9.86
CA GLU A 37 8.23 30.47 10.90
C GLU A 37 9.61 31.10 10.69
N LYS A 38 10.05 31.24 9.43
CA LYS A 38 11.28 31.96 9.07
C LYS A 38 10.97 33.03 8.04
N ARG A 39 11.53 34.22 8.21
CA ARG A 39 11.40 35.37 7.28
C ARG A 39 12.36 35.27 6.09
N LEU A 40 12.37 34.11 5.44
CA LEU A 40 13.20 33.83 4.28
C LEU A 40 12.36 33.89 3.00
N ARG A 41 12.98 34.25 1.87
CA ARG A 41 12.30 34.33 0.57
C ARG A 41 11.52 33.05 0.25
N PHE A 42 12.14 31.89 0.51
CA PHE A 42 11.53 30.59 0.21
C PHE A 42 10.22 30.36 0.97
N PHE A 43 10.17 30.71 2.27
CA PHE A 43 8.99 30.55 3.12
C PHE A 43 7.81 31.37 2.58
N PHE A 44 8.06 32.64 2.27
CA PHE A 44 7.04 33.50 1.67
C PHE A 44 6.55 32.96 0.32
N THR A 45 7.47 32.54 -0.56
CA THR A 45 7.05 31.99 -1.87
C THR A 45 6.30 30.68 -1.75
N SER A 46 6.65 29.84 -0.78
CA SER A 46 5.95 28.56 -0.54
C SER A 46 4.54 28.82 -0.04
N LEU A 47 4.36 29.72 0.92
CA LEU A 47 3.04 30.09 1.45
C LEU A 47 2.15 30.76 0.39
N LEU A 48 2.70 31.65 -0.44
CA LEU A 48 1.90 32.29 -1.48
C LEU A 48 1.41 31.30 -2.55
N LYS A 49 2.18 30.24 -2.81
CA LYS A 49 1.78 29.18 -3.76
C LYS A 49 0.67 28.27 -3.23
N THR A 50 0.42 28.24 -1.92
CA THR A 50 -0.67 27.45 -1.34
C THR A 50 -1.99 28.22 -1.24
N LEU A 51 -2.00 29.51 -1.60
CA LEU A 51 -3.21 30.32 -1.56
C LEU A 51 -4.26 29.79 -2.56
N PRO A 52 -5.56 29.81 -2.20
CA PRO A 52 -6.63 29.37 -3.10
C PRO A 52 -6.61 30.13 -4.42
N GLY A 53 -6.72 29.39 -5.54
CA GLY A 53 -6.76 29.97 -6.88
C GLY A 53 -5.41 30.39 -7.45
N VAL A 54 -4.30 30.27 -6.71
CA VAL A 54 -2.96 30.50 -7.25
C VAL A 54 -2.53 29.31 -8.08
N GLN A 55 -2.44 29.50 -9.39
CA GLN A 55 -1.93 28.51 -10.33
C GLN A 55 -0.77 29.07 -11.15
N ARG A 56 0.18 28.20 -11.49
CA ARG A 56 1.29 28.58 -12.37
C ARG A 56 0.77 28.71 -13.79
N LYS A 57 0.98 29.87 -14.42
CA LYS A 57 0.62 30.08 -15.83
C LYS A 57 1.48 29.17 -16.71
N THR A 58 0.85 28.27 -17.46
CA THR A 58 1.51 27.45 -18.47
C THR A 58 1.85 28.31 -19.69
N HIS A 59 3.12 28.34 -20.10
CA HIS A 59 3.53 28.89 -21.39
C HIS A 59 3.35 27.81 -22.47
N THR A 60 2.09 27.47 -22.76
CA THR A 60 1.73 26.77 -23.99
C THR A 60 0.70 27.64 -24.70
N ASN A 61 0.94 27.91 -25.99
CA ASN A 61 0.09 28.77 -26.81
C ASN A 61 -1.39 28.45 -26.60
N SER A 62 -2.12 29.47 -26.15
CA SER A 62 -3.51 29.43 -25.70
C SER A 62 -4.53 29.19 -26.82
N SER A 63 -4.21 28.35 -27.82
CA SER A 63 -5.07 28.07 -28.97
C SER A 63 -5.54 26.62 -29.10
N VAL A 64 -5.24 25.74 -28.13
CA VAL A 64 -5.70 24.32 -28.18
C VAL A 64 -6.67 23.94 -27.04
N LEU A 65 -6.99 24.86 -26.12
CA LEU A 65 -7.95 24.61 -25.04
C LEU A 65 -9.24 25.40 -25.26
N ASN A 66 -9.98 25.05 -26.31
CA ASN A 66 -11.44 25.00 -26.16
C ASN A 66 -11.72 23.68 -25.42
N PRO A 67 -12.37 23.70 -24.24
CA PRO A 67 -12.95 22.47 -23.72
C PRO A 67 -13.97 22.02 -24.76
N LEU A 68 -13.80 20.81 -25.27
CA LEU A 68 -14.83 20.08 -26.01
C LEU A 68 -16.08 20.00 -25.10
N LYS A 69 -16.94 21.03 -25.17
CA LYS A 69 -18.36 20.94 -24.84
C LYS A 69 -18.97 19.98 -25.87
N GLY A 70 -18.86 18.69 -25.62
CA GLY A 70 -19.40 17.68 -26.54
C GLY A 70 -18.82 16.27 -26.47
N ALA A 71 -18.02 15.92 -25.45
CA ALA A 71 -17.68 14.53 -25.20
C ALA A 71 -18.17 14.16 -23.80
N LEU A 72 -19.10 13.19 -23.78
CA LEU A 72 -19.63 12.43 -22.64
C LEU A 72 -19.03 12.83 -21.29
N SER A 73 -19.88 13.38 -20.41
CA SER A 73 -19.61 13.53 -18.99
C SER A 73 -18.85 12.30 -18.48
N PRO A 74 -17.56 12.41 -18.11
CA PRO A 74 -16.92 11.31 -17.40
C PRO A 74 -17.72 11.10 -16.11
N PRO A 75 -17.92 9.85 -15.66
CA PRO A 75 -18.76 9.58 -14.52
C PRO A 75 -18.29 10.46 -13.36
N LEU A 76 -19.25 11.17 -12.77
CA LEU A 76 -19.07 11.89 -11.50
C LEU A 76 -18.22 11.01 -10.59
N ASN A 77 -17.16 11.56 -10.03
CA ASN A 77 -16.28 10.89 -9.07
C ASN A 77 -17.13 10.07 -8.08
N THR A 78 -17.19 8.75 -8.25
CA THR A 78 -18.04 7.88 -7.43
C THR A 78 -17.46 7.70 -6.03
N GLN A 79 -16.21 8.12 -5.82
CA GLN A 79 -15.53 8.06 -4.53
C GLN A 79 -15.60 9.44 -3.85
N PRO A 80 -16.24 9.54 -2.66
CA PRO A 80 -16.30 10.79 -1.92
C PRO A 80 -14.90 11.29 -1.55
N TRP A 81 -14.73 12.61 -1.49
CA TRP A 81 -13.52 13.23 -0.97
C TRP A 81 -13.27 12.79 0.47
N ARG A 82 -12.05 12.37 0.79
CA ARG A 82 -11.67 11.96 2.15
C ARG A 82 -10.80 13.03 2.78
N ASP A 83 -11.27 13.61 3.88
CA ASP A 83 -10.45 14.53 4.64
C ASP A 83 -9.26 13.80 5.27
N PHE A 84 -8.09 14.42 5.15
CA PHE A 84 -6.82 13.86 5.56
C PHE A 84 -5.85 14.93 6.07
N ASP A 85 -4.93 14.50 6.92
CA ASP A 85 -3.83 15.29 7.45
C ASP A 85 -2.60 15.08 6.57
N ARG A 86 -2.04 16.17 6.05
CA ARG A 86 -0.86 16.16 5.17
C ARG A 86 0.43 15.74 5.88
N SER A 87 0.44 15.75 7.22
CA SER A 87 1.58 15.31 8.02
C SER A 87 1.64 13.79 8.20
N LEU A 88 0.56 13.06 7.93
CA LEU A 88 0.45 11.62 8.09
C LEU A 88 0.66 10.85 6.79
N VAL A 89 1.02 9.57 6.92
CA VAL A 89 1.00 8.58 5.84
C VAL A 89 -0.15 7.61 6.09
N TYR A 90 -0.94 7.24 5.08
CA TYR A 90 -2.11 6.38 5.25
C TYR A 90 -1.85 4.97 4.73
N ALA A 91 -2.08 3.95 5.56
CA ALA A 91 -2.01 2.55 5.15
C ALA A 91 -2.99 2.23 4.00
N ALA A 92 -4.13 2.92 3.93
CA ALA A 92 -5.08 2.79 2.83
C ALA A 92 -4.46 3.13 1.45
N ASP A 93 -3.58 4.13 1.37
CA ASP A 93 -2.87 4.47 0.13
C ASP A 93 -1.84 3.39 -0.21
N LEU A 94 -1.11 2.87 0.77
CA LEU A 94 -0.11 1.80 0.59
C LEU A 94 -0.78 0.49 0.13
N GLU A 95 -1.86 0.08 0.79
CA GLU A 95 -2.64 -1.10 0.43
C GLU A 95 -3.29 -0.95 -0.95
N SER A 96 -3.77 0.25 -1.28
CA SER A 96 -4.28 0.55 -2.63
C SER A 96 -3.18 0.52 -3.69
N ALA A 97 -1.95 0.93 -3.36
CA ALA A 97 -0.80 0.78 -4.25
C ALA A 97 -0.49 -0.70 -4.51
N LEU A 98 -0.50 -1.53 -3.46
CA LEU A 98 -0.31 -2.97 -3.62
C LEU A 98 -1.45 -3.61 -4.43
N HIS A 99 -2.70 -3.24 -4.16
CA HIS A 99 -3.85 -3.66 -4.96
C HIS A 99 -3.62 -3.34 -6.44
N TYR A 100 -3.27 -2.09 -6.76
CA TYR A 100 -3.08 -1.65 -8.14
C TYR A 100 -1.89 -2.36 -8.80
N LEU A 101 -0.80 -2.56 -8.06
CA LEU A 101 0.36 -3.30 -8.52
C LEU A 101 -0.01 -4.74 -8.92
N PHE A 102 -0.66 -5.49 -8.04
CA PHE A 102 -0.97 -6.90 -8.30
C PHE A 102 -2.14 -7.09 -9.28
N ARG A 103 -3.13 -6.18 -9.29
CA ARG A 103 -4.38 -6.37 -10.05
C ARG A 103 -4.47 -5.54 -11.33
N VAL A 104 -3.60 -4.55 -11.53
CA VAL A 104 -3.61 -3.68 -12.71
C VAL A 104 -2.28 -3.73 -13.45
N GLU A 105 -1.16 -3.37 -12.81
CA GLU A 105 0.15 -3.32 -13.48
C GLU A 105 0.62 -4.73 -13.89
N LEU A 106 0.49 -5.72 -12.99
CA LEU A 106 0.82 -7.10 -13.36
C LEU A 106 -0.14 -7.73 -14.39
N ALA A 107 -1.37 -7.22 -14.51
CA ALA A 107 -2.39 -7.80 -15.39
C ALA A 107 -2.06 -7.60 -16.88
N SER A 108 -1.14 -6.69 -17.24
CA SER A 108 -0.63 -6.57 -18.61
C SER A 108 0.28 -7.72 -19.02
N HIS A 109 0.67 -8.61 -18.09
CA HIS A 109 1.54 -9.75 -18.32
C HIS A 109 0.77 -11.04 -18.12
N ASN A 110 0.61 -11.85 -19.18
CA ASN A 110 -0.11 -13.14 -19.08
C ASN A 110 0.58 -14.15 -18.15
N SER A 111 1.90 -14.05 -18.04
CA SER A 111 2.74 -14.92 -17.23
C SER A 111 4.07 -14.22 -16.92
N LEU A 112 4.60 -14.43 -15.72
CA LEU A 112 5.89 -13.93 -15.29
C LEU A 112 6.99 -14.96 -15.56
N GLU A 113 8.00 -14.59 -16.33
CA GLU A 113 9.19 -15.40 -16.61
C GLU A 113 10.44 -14.55 -16.72
N GLY A 114 11.63 -15.18 -16.61
CA GLY A 114 12.91 -14.47 -16.73
C GLY A 114 13.04 -13.26 -15.79
N GLU A 115 13.26 -12.08 -16.35
CA GLU A 115 13.44 -10.83 -15.61
C GLU A 115 12.18 -10.39 -14.86
N GLU A 116 10.98 -10.63 -15.43
CA GLU A 116 9.70 -10.29 -14.79
C GLU A 116 9.53 -11.08 -13.49
N LEU A 117 9.77 -12.39 -13.57
CA LEU A 117 9.68 -13.28 -12.41
C LEU A 117 10.73 -12.94 -11.35
N HIS A 118 11.95 -12.60 -11.77
CA HIS A 118 13.00 -12.16 -10.84
C HIS A 118 12.61 -10.87 -10.12
N THR A 119 12.16 -9.86 -10.89
CA THR A 119 11.73 -8.57 -10.35
C THR A 119 10.56 -8.75 -9.38
N PHE A 120 9.61 -9.62 -9.70
CA PHE A 120 8.49 -9.94 -8.84
C PHE A 120 8.92 -10.62 -7.54
N LYS A 121 9.84 -11.58 -7.60
CA LYS A 121 10.41 -12.26 -6.41
C LYS A 121 11.10 -11.28 -5.47
N ASP A 122 11.90 -10.37 -6.03
CA ASP A 122 12.58 -9.34 -5.23
C ASP A 122 11.59 -8.39 -4.58
N LEU A 123 10.58 -7.92 -5.33
CA LEU A 123 9.54 -7.03 -4.81
C LEU A 123 8.77 -7.69 -3.66
N VAL A 124 8.30 -8.93 -3.83
CA VAL A 124 7.59 -9.66 -2.78
C VAL A 124 8.47 -9.87 -1.56
N THR A 125 9.75 -10.20 -1.75
CA THR A 125 10.72 -10.35 -0.66
C THR A 125 10.91 -9.03 0.09
N LEU A 126 11.06 -7.92 -0.63
CA LEU A 126 11.22 -6.59 -0.07
C LEU A 126 9.99 -6.20 0.77
N LEU A 127 8.78 -6.40 0.23
CA LEU A 127 7.52 -6.11 0.92
C LEU A 127 7.33 -7.00 2.16
N ALA A 128 7.63 -8.30 2.06
CA ALA A 128 7.54 -9.22 3.19
C ALA A 128 8.47 -8.83 4.36
N LYS A 129 9.63 -8.24 4.05
CA LYS A 129 10.62 -7.88 5.08
C LYS A 129 10.51 -6.45 5.60
N LEU A 130 10.02 -5.52 4.80
CA LEU A 130 10.10 -4.08 5.11
C LEU A 130 8.75 -3.35 5.18
N TYR A 131 7.64 -3.97 4.79
CA TYR A 131 6.33 -3.29 4.89
C TYR A 131 5.97 -3.04 6.37
N PRO A 132 5.69 -1.78 6.78
CA PRO A 132 5.49 -1.42 8.19
C PRO A 132 4.14 -1.91 8.74
N GLY A 133 4.04 -2.02 10.07
CA GLY A 133 2.78 -2.32 10.75
C GLY A 133 2.37 -3.80 10.77
N GLY A 134 3.10 -4.68 10.08
CA GLY A 134 2.80 -6.10 10.06
C GLY A 134 1.40 -6.44 9.53
N GLY A 135 0.80 -7.49 10.08
CA GLY A 135 -0.59 -7.85 9.83
C GLY A 135 -0.83 -8.53 8.48
N ALA A 136 -2.01 -8.30 7.92
CA ALA A 136 -2.52 -9.14 6.83
C ALA A 136 -1.78 -8.99 5.51
N VAL A 137 -1.26 -7.80 5.24
CA VAL A 137 -0.43 -7.52 4.06
C VAL A 137 0.91 -8.23 4.17
N VAL A 138 1.61 -8.11 5.30
CA VAL A 138 2.89 -8.82 5.50
C VAL A 138 2.66 -10.32 5.42
N LYS A 139 1.57 -10.84 6.01
CA LYS A 139 1.25 -12.25 5.93
C LYS A 139 0.99 -12.73 4.49
N LEU A 140 0.34 -11.90 3.67
CA LEU A 140 0.19 -12.16 2.24
C LEU A 140 1.55 -12.22 1.53
N MET A 141 2.44 -11.25 1.79
CA MET A 141 3.76 -11.21 1.16
C MET A 141 4.66 -12.36 1.59
N GLU A 142 4.63 -12.77 2.86
CA GLU A 142 5.30 -13.99 3.33
C GLU A 142 4.77 -15.24 2.61
N THR A 143 3.45 -15.37 2.50
CA THR A 143 2.81 -16.50 1.81
C THR A 143 3.20 -16.56 0.33
N LEU A 144 3.20 -15.40 -0.35
CA LEU A 144 3.66 -15.28 -1.73
C LEU A 144 5.16 -15.60 -1.84
N SER A 145 6.00 -15.12 -0.92
CA SER A 145 7.44 -15.37 -0.89
C SER A 145 7.73 -16.86 -0.75
N ASP A 146 7.10 -17.54 0.22
CA ASP A 146 7.25 -18.97 0.45
C ASP A 146 6.80 -19.79 -0.77
N TRP A 147 5.70 -19.41 -1.40
CA TRP A 147 5.23 -20.05 -2.63
C TRP A 147 6.21 -19.87 -3.81
N LEU A 148 6.74 -18.67 -4.00
CA LEU A 148 7.70 -18.34 -5.06
C LEU A 148 9.07 -19.01 -4.87
N LEU A 149 9.48 -19.28 -3.62
CA LEU A 149 10.75 -19.91 -3.27
C LEU A 149 10.66 -21.44 -3.22
N SER A 150 9.51 -21.99 -2.84
CA SER A 150 9.30 -23.45 -2.72
C SER A 150 9.20 -24.17 -4.06
N LEU A 151 8.81 -23.47 -5.13
CA LEU A 151 8.64 -24.06 -6.45
C LEU A 151 9.69 -23.51 -7.43
N PRO A 152 10.54 -24.37 -8.05
CA PRO A 152 11.52 -23.95 -9.05
C PRO A 152 10.86 -23.71 -10.42
N LEU A 153 9.75 -22.98 -10.45
CA LEU A 153 9.04 -22.63 -11.68
C LEU A 153 9.82 -21.53 -12.41
N GLN A 154 10.08 -21.74 -13.69
CA GLN A 154 10.68 -20.73 -14.57
C GLN A 154 9.64 -19.75 -15.13
N LYS A 155 8.36 -20.15 -15.11
CA LYS A 155 7.23 -19.40 -15.64
C LYS A 155 6.03 -19.56 -14.72
N ILE A 156 5.38 -18.45 -14.39
CA ILE A 156 4.22 -18.41 -13.50
C ILE A 156 3.08 -17.68 -14.20
N PRO A 157 1.92 -18.33 -14.45
CA PRO A 157 0.75 -17.64 -14.97
C PRO A 157 0.29 -16.53 -14.02
N TYR A 158 -0.10 -15.37 -14.56
CA TYR A 158 -0.62 -14.25 -13.75
C TYR A 158 -1.77 -14.67 -12.83
N GLN A 159 -2.68 -15.50 -13.35
CA GLN A 159 -3.82 -16.00 -12.58
C GLN A 159 -3.40 -16.75 -11.31
N ALA A 160 -2.27 -17.46 -11.33
CA ALA A 160 -1.77 -18.16 -10.14
C ALA A 160 -1.33 -17.18 -9.05
N VAL A 161 -0.71 -16.05 -9.44
CA VAL A 161 -0.40 -14.95 -8.51
C VAL A 161 -1.68 -14.36 -7.94
N LEU A 162 -2.65 -14.08 -8.81
CA LEU A 162 -3.93 -13.48 -8.40
C LEU A 162 -4.72 -14.39 -7.45
N ASP A 163 -4.70 -15.71 -7.66
CA ASP A 163 -5.36 -16.68 -6.77
C ASP A 163 -4.81 -16.63 -5.33
N LEU A 164 -3.51 -16.35 -5.16
CA LEU A 164 -2.89 -16.12 -3.84
C LEU A 164 -3.24 -14.74 -3.29
N VAL A 165 -3.18 -13.68 -4.10
CA VAL A 165 -3.51 -12.30 -3.70
C VAL A 165 -4.97 -12.16 -3.26
N ASP A 166 -5.89 -12.82 -3.96
CA ASP A 166 -7.32 -12.88 -3.63
C ASP A 166 -7.63 -13.90 -2.52
N ASN A 167 -6.60 -14.57 -1.99
CA ASN A 167 -6.70 -15.57 -0.94
C ASN A 167 -7.78 -16.64 -1.24
N LYS A 168 -7.80 -17.18 -2.46
CA LYS A 168 -8.79 -18.22 -2.86
C LYS A 168 -8.70 -19.48 -2.00
N MET A 169 -7.53 -19.74 -1.42
CA MET A 169 -7.29 -20.83 -0.48
C MET A 169 -7.79 -20.54 0.95
N LYS A 170 -8.31 -19.34 1.22
CA LYS A 170 -8.86 -18.92 2.54
C LYS A 170 -7.86 -19.09 3.70
N ILE A 171 -6.60 -18.75 3.44
CA ILE A 171 -5.54 -18.76 4.46
C ILE A 171 -5.86 -17.69 5.50
N SER A 172 -5.92 -18.09 6.77
CA SER A 172 -6.22 -17.18 7.87
C SER A 172 -5.19 -16.05 7.96
N GLY A 173 -5.67 -14.82 8.16
CA GLY A 173 -4.83 -13.64 8.31
C GLY A 173 -4.25 -13.09 7.01
N VAL A 174 -4.46 -13.72 5.85
CA VAL A 174 -4.05 -13.17 4.54
C VAL A 174 -5.17 -12.30 3.99
N PHE A 175 -4.89 -11.02 3.75
CA PHE A 175 -5.88 -10.10 3.19
C PHE A 175 -5.22 -8.90 2.50
N LEU A 176 -5.73 -8.56 1.31
CA LEU A 176 -5.50 -7.31 0.60
C LEU A 176 -6.80 -6.89 -0.06
N GLY A 177 -7.31 -5.72 0.31
CA GLY A 177 -8.59 -5.22 -0.16
C GLY A 177 -8.72 -5.16 -1.69
N ALA A 178 -9.95 -5.35 -2.17
CA ALA A 178 -10.29 -5.31 -3.59
C ALA A 178 -10.66 -3.90 -4.09
N ASP A 179 -10.74 -2.91 -3.20
CA ASP A 179 -11.14 -1.54 -3.57
C ASP A 179 -9.94 -0.59 -3.52
N LEU A 180 -9.80 0.25 -4.55
CA LEU A 180 -8.88 1.39 -4.52
C LEU A 180 -9.42 2.49 -3.61
N ARG A 181 -8.65 2.82 -2.57
CA ARG A 181 -9.06 3.72 -1.50
C ARG A 181 -8.00 4.79 -1.21
N TRP A 182 -7.84 5.69 -2.17
CA TRP A 182 -6.95 6.84 -2.02
C TRP A 182 -7.43 7.79 -0.92
N VAL A 183 -6.51 8.21 -0.05
CA VAL A 183 -6.71 9.18 1.03
C VAL A 183 -5.73 10.33 0.85
N GLY A 184 -4.49 10.16 1.35
CA GLY A 184 -3.42 11.12 1.18
C GLY A 184 -2.99 11.24 -0.27
N CYS A 185 -3.23 10.23 -1.11
CA CYS A 185 -2.97 10.24 -2.55
C CYS A 185 -4.20 10.50 -3.43
N GLN A 186 -5.35 10.90 -2.86
CA GLN A 186 -6.53 11.26 -3.65
C GLN A 186 -6.28 12.51 -4.50
N GLY A 187 -6.51 12.41 -5.81
CA GLY A 187 -6.44 13.55 -6.75
C GLY A 187 -7.70 14.41 -6.72
N SER A 188 -7.59 15.67 -7.13
CA SER A 188 -8.74 16.58 -7.29
C SER A 188 -9.69 16.16 -8.41
N ALA A 189 -9.18 15.42 -9.41
CA ALA A 189 -9.95 14.83 -10.51
C ALA A 189 -9.33 13.50 -10.96
N PRO A 190 -10.07 12.66 -11.70
CA PRO A 190 -9.51 11.44 -12.31
C PRO A 190 -8.28 11.74 -13.17
N GLY A 191 -7.27 10.88 -13.09
CA GLY A 191 -5.99 11.07 -13.80
C GLY A 191 -4.93 11.84 -13.00
N PHE A 192 -5.30 12.51 -11.91
CA PHE A 192 -4.33 13.13 -10.99
C PHE A 192 -3.97 12.21 -9.82
N ARG A 193 -2.72 12.32 -9.37
CA ARG A 193 -2.18 11.67 -8.16
C ARG A 193 -2.38 10.16 -8.18
N GLY A 194 -3.19 9.59 -7.29
CA GLY A 194 -3.55 8.17 -7.27
C GLY A 194 -2.32 7.26 -7.17
N TYR A 195 -2.27 6.25 -8.05
CA TYR A 195 -1.27 5.20 -7.98
C TYR A 195 0.19 5.70 -8.03
N PRO A 196 0.62 6.60 -8.94
CA PRO A 196 1.96 7.18 -8.90
C PRO A 196 2.32 7.84 -7.57
N CYS A 197 1.37 8.54 -6.93
CA CYS A 197 1.59 9.14 -5.60
C CYS A 197 1.85 8.04 -4.56
N ALA A 198 0.98 7.03 -4.52
CA ALA A 198 1.05 5.99 -3.52
C ALA A 198 2.26 5.05 -3.73
N LEU A 199 2.70 4.85 -4.97
CA LEU A 199 3.92 4.10 -5.30
C LEU A 199 5.17 4.81 -4.78
N TRP A 200 5.27 6.13 -4.96
CA TRP A 200 6.34 6.91 -4.34
C TRP A 200 6.31 6.80 -2.81
N THR A 201 5.14 6.99 -2.20
CA THR A 201 4.96 6.85 -0.75
C THR A 201 5.38 5.47 -0.26
N LEU A 202 5.02 4.39 -0.98
CA LEU A 202 5.41 3.02 -0.65
C LEU A 202 6.93 2.85 -0.62
N PHE A 203 7.65 3.29 -1.66
CA PHE A 203 9.11 3.13 -1.68
C PHE A 203 9.84 4.03 -0.69
N HIS A 204 9.32 5.22 -0.36
CA HIS A 204 9.82 6.04 0.75
C HIS A 204 9.63 5.36 2.11
N VAL A 205 8.47 4.73 2.31
CA VAL A 205 8.19 3.94 3.52
C VAL A 205 9.15 2.75 3.61
N LEU A 206 9.35 2.00 2.53
CA LEU A 206 10.24 0.83 2.53
C LEU A 206 11.71 1.22 2.79
N SER A 207 12.19 2.35 2.26
CA SER A 207 13.56 2.82 2.52
C SER A 207 13.75 3.24 3.98
N VAL A 208 12.77 3.92 4.57
CA VAL A 208 12.79 4.26 6.01
C VAL A 208 12.66 3.02 6.90
N SER A 209 11.80 2.06 6.55
CA SER A 209 11.71 0.77 7.25
C SER A 209 13.04 0.01 7.24
N ARG A 210 13.75 0.02 6.10
CA ARG A 210 15.09 -0.58 6.01
C ARG A 210 16.09 0.07 6.96
N GLN A 211 16.09 1.39 7.01
CA GLN A 211 16.92 2.14 7.95
C GLN A 211 16.60 1.79 9.40
N ALA A 212 15.31 1.63 9.74
CA ALA A 212 14.86 1.26 11.08
C ALA A 212 15.15 -0.21 11.44
N THR A 213 15.28 -1.09 10.45
CA THR A 213 15.48 -2.54 10.63
C THR A 213 16.64 -3.09 9.79
N PRO A 214 17.92 -2.74 10.10
CA PRO A 214 19.06 -3.07 9.25
C PRO A 214 19.26 -4.57 8.98
N SER A 215 18.77 -5.44 9.86
CA SER A 215 18.86 -6.89 9.74
C SER A 215 17.70 -7.55 8.98
N ALA A 216 16.66 -6.81 8.59
CA ALA A 216 15.44 -7.38 8.01
C ALA A 216 15.68 -8.17 6.71
N LEU A 217 16.67 -7.77 5.93
CA LEU A 217 17.03 -8.40 4.66
C LEU A 217 18.08 -9.51 4.79
N ARG A 218 18.57 -9.82 5.99
CA ARG A 218 19.55 -10.92 6.18
C ARG A 218 18.96 -12.25 5.74
N HIS A 219 19.81 -13.09 5.15
CA HIS A 219 19.44 -14.40 4.60
C HIS A 219 18.42 -14.33 3.45
N THR A 220 18.30 -13.18 2.78
CA THR A 220 17.50 -13.02 1.55
C THR A 220 18.42 -12.80 0.35
N ALA A 221 17.87 -12.93 -0.86
CA ALA A 221 18.60 -12.60 -2.09
C ALA A 221 19.05 -11.12 -2.15
N LEU A 222 18.43 -10.25 -1.34
CA LEU A 222 18.68 -8.81 -1.30
C LEU A 222 19.73 -8.40 -0.25
N GLU A 223 20.28 -9.34 0.54
CA GLU A 223 21.24 -9.03 1.61
C GLU A 223 22.52 -8.34 1.08
N ALA A 224 23.02 -8.83 -0.07
CA ALA A 224 24.26 -8.33 -0.68
C ALA A 224 24.02 -7.20 -1.70
N GLU A 225 22.76 -6.87 -1.99
CA GLU A 225 22.46 -5.82 -2.96
C GLU A 225 22.77 -4.44 -2.33
N PRO A 226 23.51 -3.56 -3.02
CA PRO A 226 23.59 -2.15 -2.62
C PRO A 226 22.24 -1.49 -2.90
N ALA A 227 21.76 -0.62 -2.01
CA ALA A 227 20.47 0.05 -2.18
C ALA A 227 19.30 -0.83 -2.71
N PRO A 228 18.95 -1.97 -2.09
CA PRO A 228 17.88 -2.88 -2.52
C PRO A 228 16.52 -2.22 -2.71
N VAL A 229 16.14 -1.22 -1.92
CA VAL A 229 14.82 -0.58 -2.11
C VAL A 229 14.81 0.18 -3.43
N LEU A 230 15.86 0.96 -3.71
CA LEU A 230 16.02 1.67 -4.97
C LEU A 230 16.14 0.72 -6.16
N ASN A 231 16.95 -0.33 -6.04
CA ASN A 231 17.21 -1.23 -7.17
C ASN A 231 15.99 -2.10 -7.50
N VAL A 232 15.24 -2.55 -6.49
CA VAL A 232 13.94 -3.20 -6.71
C VAL A 232 12.92 -2.23 -7.30
N MET A 233 12.86 -0.98 -6.81
CA MET A 233 12.02 0.07 -7.41
C MET A 233 12.36 0.30 -8.88
N ARG A 234 13.65 0.40 -9.21
CA ARG A 234 14.15 0.58 -10.58
C ARG A 234 13.72 -0.57 -11.48
N ARG A 235 13.96 -1.82 -11.06
CA ARG A 235 13.53 -3.01 -11.82
C ARG A 235 12.01 -3.05 -11.97
N TYR A 236 11.26 -2.79 -10.90
CA TYR A 236 9.80 -2.73 -10.95
C TYR A 236 9.30 -1.69 -11.97
N ILE A 237 9.84 -0.47 -11.92
CA ILE A 237 9.45 0.61 -12.82
C ILE A 237 9.79 0.30 -14.27
N ARG A 238 10.96 -0.30 -14.52
CA ARG A 238 11.36 -0.71 -15.87
C ARG A 238 10.42 -1.76 -16.46
N THR A 239 9.98 -2.71 -15.62
CA THR A 239 9.33 -3.94 -16.08
C THR A 239 7.80 -3.83 -16.10
N PHE A 240 7.21 -3.22 -15.07
CA PHE A 240 5.76 -3.30 -14.84
C PHE A 240 5.05 -1.95 -14.90
N PHE A 241 5.73 -0.82 -14.65
CA PHE A 241 5.05 0.45 -14.49
C PHE A 241 4.55 1.03 -15.82
N GLY A 242 3.23 1.20 -15.96
CA GLY A 242 2.59 1.54 -17.24
C GLY A 242 2.96 2.91 -17.84
N CYS A 243 3.50 3.86 -17.08
CA CYS A 243 3.96 5.13 -17.65
C CYS A 243 5.39 5.01 -18.20
N GLU A 244 5.52 4.70 -19.49
CA GLU A 244 6.83 4.54 -20.16
C GLU A 244 7.74 5.77 -20.04
N GLU A 245 7.19 6.99 -20.22
CA GLU A 245 7.98 8.23 -20.12
C GLU A 245 8.49 8.43 -18.69
N CYS A 246 7.66 8.13 -17.69
CA CYS A 246 8.05 8.16 -16.30
C CYS A 246 9.17 7.15 -16.02
N GLY A 247 9.04 5.93 -16.56
CA GLY A 247 10.04 4.87 -16.43
C GLY A 247 11.38 5.25 -17.05
N LYS A 248 11.40 5.79 -18.27
CA LYS A 248 12.62 6.29 -18.94
C LYS A 248 13.31 7.38 -18.12
N ASN A 249 12.54 8.31 -17.56
CA ASN A 249 13.08 9.38 -16.72
C ASN A 249 13.68 8.85 -15.41
N PHE A 250 13.02 7.88 -14.76
CA PHE A 250 13.52 7.28 -13.53
C PHE A 250 14.76 6.42 -13.79
N GLU A 251 14.77 5.61 -14.84
CA GLU A 251 15.90 4.77 -15.25
C GLU A 251 17.16 5.61 -15.52
N LYS A 252 17.00 6.75 -16.20
CA LYS A 252 18.10 7.69 -16.43
C LYS A 252 18.71 8.18 -15.11
N ALA A 253 17.87 8.48 -14.12
CA ALA A 253 18.35 8.95 -12.82
C ALA A 253 18.99 7.82 -12.00
N ALA A 254 18.35 6.65 -11.96
CA ALA A 254 18.83 5.48 -11.23
C ALA A 254 20.09 4.85 -11.85
N SER A 255 20.47 5.25 -13.07
CA SER A 255 21.74 4.89 -13.72
C SER A 255 22.88 5.88 -13.46
N SER A 256 22.65 6.96 -12.71
CA SER A 256 23.68 7.96 -12.42
C SER A 256 24.69 7.49 -11.37
N ASP A 257 25.88 8.07 -11.37
CA ASP A 257 26.92 7.79 -10.36
C ASP A 257 26.42 8.01 -8.94
N SER A 258 25.51 8.98 -8.73
CA SER A 258 24.89 9.25 -7.44
C SER A 258 24.03 8.09 -6.92
N ALA A 259 23.40 7.34 -7.82
CA ALA A 259 22.58 6.18 -7.48
C ALA A 259 23.44 4.93 -7.26
N VAL A 260 24.44 4.73 -8.12
CA VAL A 260 25.39 3.60 -8.02
C VAL A 260 26.29 3.72 -6.79
N GLY A 261 26.58 4.95 -6.35
CA GLY A 261 27.45 5.25 -5.22
C GLY A 261 26.82 5.10 -3.82
N ILE A 262 25.54 4.73 -3.71
CA ILE A 262 24.83 4.59 -2.41
C ILE A 262 25.38 3.40 -1.62
N LYS A 263 25.86 3.66 -0.41
CA LYS A 263 26.50 2.68 0.48
C LYS A 263 25.77 2.45 1.79
N SER A 264 24.89 3.36 2.21
CA SER A 264 24.13 3.22 3.45
C SER A 264 22.61 3.34 3.23
N PRO A 265 21.77 2.83 4.15
CA PRO A 265 20.33 3.00 4.03
C PRO A 265 19.91 4.46 4.23
N GLU A 266 20.64 5.28 5.01
CA GLU A 266 20.39 6.73 5.09
C GLU A 266 20.62 7.43 3.75
N GLU A 267 21.71 7.07 3.04
CA GLU A 267 21.98 7.59 1.69
C GLU A 267 20.89 7.18 0.70
N GLU A 268 20.33 5.96 0.82
CA GLU A 268 19.21 5.50 0.00
C GLU A 268 17.93 6.30 0.25
N VAL A 269 17.59 6.56 1.52
CA VAL A 269 16.46 7.43 1.92
C VAL A 269 16.63 8.83 1.32
N MET A 270 17.83 9.41 1.47
CA MET A 270 18.12 10.75 0.98
C MET A 270 18.14 10.82 -0.55
N TRP A 271 18.66 9.80 -1.24
CA TRP A 271 18.68 9.76 -2.70
C TRP A 271 17.27 9.74 -3.28
N LEU A 272 16.40 8.86 -2.74
CA LEU A 272 15.00 8.78 -3.17
C LEU A 272 14.29 10.12 -2.96
N TRP A 273 14.51 10.77 -1.80
CA TRP A 273 13.93 12.08 -1.50
C TRP A 273 14.41 13.16 -2.48
N ASN A 274 15.72 13.25 -2.70
CA ASN A 274 16.30 14.24 -3.59
C ASN A 274 15.77 14.04 -5.02
N GLN A 275 15.74 12.79 -5.50
CA GLN A 275 15.29 12.50 -6.84
C GLN A 275 13.79 12.74 -7.02
N HIS A 276 12.97 12.50 -6.00
CA HIS A 276 11.55 12.85 -6.05
C HIS A 276 11.35 14.38 -6.10
N ASN A 277 12.20 15.16 -5.43
CA ASN A 277 12.18 16.62 -5.55
C ASN A 277 12.58 17.12 -6.95
N GLU A 278 13.58 16.51 -7.58
CA GLU A 278 13.92 16.80 -8.98
C GLU A 278 12.74 16.53 -9.93
N VAL A 279 11.99 15.45 -9.70
CA VAL A 279 10.75 15.17 -10.42
C VAL A 279 9.69 16.24 -10.14
N ASN A 280 9.52 16.67 -8.89
CA ASN A 280 8.58 17.73 -8.53
C ASN A 280 8.91 19.04 -9.24
N TYR A 281 10.18 19.45 -9.27
CA TYR A 281 10.59 20.67 -9.98
C TYR A 281 10.34 20.59 -11.48
N ARG A 282 10.60 19.44 -12.10
CA ARG A 282 10.35 19.22 -13.53
C ARG A 282 8.87 19.24 -13.88
N LEU A 283 8.02 18.67 -13.02
CA LEU A 283 6.57 18.59 -13.24
C LEU A 283 5.79 19.84 -12.78
N ALA A 284 6.42 20.77 -12.07
CA ALA A 284 5.74 21.95 -11.52
C ALA A 284 5.14 22.85 -12.62
N GLY A 285 3.81 22.92 -12.66
CA GLY A 285 3.02 23.62 -13.66
C GLY A 285 2.84 22.86 -14.98
N SER A 286 3.09 21.55 -15.02
CA SER A 286 2.73 20.72 -16.18
C SER A 286 1.22 20.44 -16.22
N LEU A 287 0.73 19.82 -17.31
CA LEU A 287 -0.66 19.36 -17.42
C LEU A 287 -1.01 18.23 -16.42
N SER A 288 0.00 17.55 -15.88
CA SER A 288 -0.15 16.49 -14.87
C SER A 288 0.02 17.00 -13.43
N ASP A 289 0.25 18.31 -13.25
CA ASP A 289 0.33 18.95 -11.94
C ASP A 289 -1.08 19.24 -11.41
N ASP A 290 -1.49 18.50 -10.36
CA ASP A 290 -2.82 18.64 -9.77
C ASP A 290 -2.98 20.05 -9.18
N PRO A 291 -3.98 20.84 -9.60
CA PRO A 291 -4.15 22.21 -9.12
C PRO A 291 -4.34 22.37 -7.61
N LEU A 292 -4.84 21.34 -6.90
CA LEU A 292 -4.98 21.36 -5.45
C LEU A 292 -3.74 20.85 -4.70
N PHE A 293 -2.79 20.27 -5.44
CA PHE A 293 -1.53 19.72 -4.93
C PHE A 293 -0.35 20.09 -5.82
N PRO A 294 -0.09 21.41 -5.99
CA PRO A 294 0.94 21.89 -6.90
C PRO A 294 2.31 21.35 -6.53
N LYS A 295 3.09 20.88 -7.52
CA LYS A 295 4.45 20.40 -7.28
C LYS A 295 5.35 21.52 -6.76
N GLY A 296 6.21 21.15 -5.82
CA GLY A 296 7.21 22.03 -5.25
C GLY A 296 8.21 21.27 -4.40
N ALA A 297 9.07 22.01 -3.71
CA ALA A 297 10.01 21.42 -2.77
C ALA A 297 9.25 20.73 -1.63
N TRP A 298 9.60 19.47 -1.38
CA TRP A 298 9.06 18.65 -0.32
C TRP A 298 10.19 18.31 0.68
N PRO A 299 9.96 18.40 2.01
CA PRO A 299 8.74 18.92 2.62
C PRO A 299 8.53 20.42 2.34
N PRO A 300 7.29 20.92 2.37
CA PRO A 300 7.05 22.34 2.46
C PRO A 300 7.45 22.87 3.84
N PRO A 301 7.73 24.17 3.99
CA PRO A 301 8.07 24.78 5.27
C PRO A 301 7.01 24.59 6.36
N SER A 302 5.74 24.46 5.98
CA SER A 302 4.63 24.20 6.91
C SER A 302 4.65 22.80 7.53
N LEU A 303 5.43 21.86 6.98
CA LEU A 303 5.65 20.53 7.55
C LEU A 303 7.02 20.40 8.21
N CYS A 304 8.03 21.13 7.74
CA CYS A 304 9.35 21.11 8.37
C CYS A 304 10.12 22.41 8.09
N ALA A 305 9.90 23.46 8.87
CA ALA A 305 10.72 24.67 8.75
C ALA A 305 12.22 24.46 9.04
N PRO A 306 12.65 23.59 9.98
CA PRO A 306 14.08 23.31 10.20
C PRO A 306 14.78 22.73 8.96
N CYS A 307 14.05 22.00 8.11
CA CYS A 307 14.56 21.43 6.86
C CYS A 307 15.01 22.48 5.85
N HIS A 308 14.54 23.73 5.96
CA HIS A 308 14.88 24.80 5.02
C HIS A 308 15.85 25.80 5.63
N MET A 309 16.89 26.13 4.86
CA MET A 309 17.88 27.13 5.19
C MET A 309 18.17 28.03 3.98
N GLU A 310 18.97 29.06 4.21
CA GLU A 310 19.42 29.98 3.17
C GLU A 310 20.94 30.03 3.17
N ASN A 311 21.55 29.82 2.01
CA ASN A 311 22.98 29.94 1.81
C ASN A 311 23.25 31.01 0.75
N ARG A 312 23.88 32.11 1.15
CA ARG A 312 24.19 33.28 0.29
C ARG A 312 22.97 33.80 -0.50
N GLY A 313 21.79 33.90 0.14
CA GLY A 313 20.58 34.39 -0.54
C GLY A 313 19.80 33.33 -1.32
N LEU A 314 20.32 32.11 -1.44
CA LEU A 314 19.69 31.01 -2.16
C LEU A 314 19.12 29.98 -1.19
N HIS A 315 17.90 29.50 -1.48
CA HIS A 315 17.29 28.42 -0.74
C HIS A 315 18.14 27.14 -0.86
N SER A 316 18.38 26.49 0.28
CA SER A 316 18.94 25.15 0.33
C SER A 316 18.27 24.33 1.43
N PHE A 317 18.48 23.02 1.40
CA PHE A 317 17.99 22.13 2.44
C PHE A 317 19.05 21.89 3.51
N ASN A 318 18.60 21.79 4.76
CA ASN A 318 19.39 21.21 5.84
C ASN A 318 19.19 19.69 5.78
N HIS A 319 20.15 18.97 5.21
CA HIS A 319 20.03 17.53 4.98
C HIS A 319 19.82 16.71 6.26
N GLN A 320 20.37 17.14 7.40
CA GLN A 320 20.18 16.44 8.67
C GLN A 320 18.72 16.54 9.13
N GLU A 321 18.14 17.75 9.08
CA GLU A 321 16.74 17.97 9.45
C GLU A 321 15.78 17.31 8.46
N VAL A 322 16.14 17.28 7.18
CA VAL A 322 15.39 16.52 6.15
C VAL A 322 15.40 15.04 6.46
N LEU A 323 16.56 14.45 6.78
CA LEU A 323 16.64 13.04 7.14
C LEU A 323 15.80 12.75 8.39
N ASN A 324 15.91 13.55 9.44
CA ASN A 324 15.11 13.41 10.66
C ASN A 324 13.61 13.46 10.34
N PHE A 325 13.19 14.41 9.50
CA PHE A 325 11.81 14.55 9.05
C PHE A 325 11.35 13.33 8.25
N LEU A 326 12.17 12.82 7.32
CA LEU A 326 11.85 11.64 6.50
C LEU A 326 11.64 10.39 7.37
N LEU A 327 12.57 10.15 8.31
CA LEU A 327 12.50 9.01 9.23
C LEU A 327 11.26 9.07 10.13
N HIS A 328 10.84 10.27 10.53
CA HIS A 328 9.61 10.46 11.28
C HIS A 328 8.37 10.30 10.39
N HIS A 329 8.32 11.01 9.26
CA HIS A 329 7.12 11.10 8.41
C HIS A 329 6.75 9.75 7.79
N TYR A 330 7.74 8.99 7.30
CA TYR A 330 7.52 7.67 6.70
C TYR A 330 7.74 6.51 7.69
N GLY A 331 8.01 6.81 8.96
CA GLY A 331 8.17 5.81 10.01
C GLY A 331 6.83 5.17 10.40
N GLU A 332 6.91 3.95 10.95
CA GLU A 332 5.74 3.16 11.36
C GLU A 332 4.80 3.91 12.33
N THR A 333 5.37 4.72 13.23
CA THR A 333 4.60 5.49 14.22
C THR A 333 3.74 6.60 13.62
N ASN A 334 4.05 7.04 12.40
CA ASN A 334 3.30 8.07 11.68
C ASN A 334 2.33 7.48 10.63
N LEU A 335 2.23 6.15 10.59
CA LEU A 335 1.32 5.44 9.69
C LEU A 335 -0.10 5.37 10.29
N SER A 336 -1.04 6.02 9.62
CA SER A 336 -2.46 5.98 9.99
C SER A 336 -3.16 4.78 9.34
N ARG A 337 -3.81 3.95 10.16
CA ARG A 337 -4.75 2.91 9.70
C ARG A 337 -6.14 3.47 9.36
N LYS A 338 -6.37 4.79 9.49
CA LYS A 338 -7.65 5.41 9.13
C LYS A 338 -7.96 5.12 7.66
N TYR A 339 -9.18 4.67 7.39
CA TYR A 339 -9.68 4.25 6.08
C TYR A 339 -9.04 2.98 5.48
N ALA A 340 -8.11 2.30 6.17
CA ALA A 340 -7.61 1.00 5.71
C ALA A 340 -8.76 -0.03 5.68
N LEU A 341 -8.64 -1.01 4.79
CA LEU A 341 -9.64 -2.07 4.69
C LEU A 341 -9.28 -3.17 5.67
N GLU A 342 -10.28 -3.63 6.40
CA GLU A 342 -10.15 -4.77 7.31
C GLU A 342 -10.87 -5.98 6.71
N PRO A 343 -10.41 -7.21 6.96
CA PRO A 343 -11.12 -8.40 6.52
C PRO A 343 -12.53 -8.41 7.10
N ASN A 344 -13.54 -8.57 6.24
CA ASN A 344 -14.93 -8.65 6.65
C ASN A 344 -15.15 -9.88 7.54
N ASN A 345 -15.15 -9.70 8.86
CA ASN A 345 -15.66 -10.69 9.83
C ASN A 345 -17.21 -10.80 9.77
N SER A 346 -17.87 -10.10 8.85
CA SER A 346 -19.33 -10.02 8.75
C SER A 346 -20.00 -11.25 8.13
N ALA A 347 -19.27 -12.14 7.44
CA ALA A 347 -19.84 -13.41 7.01
C ALA A 347 -20.09 -14.41 8.17
N ASN A 348 -19.60 -14.11 9.38
CA ASN A 348 -19.75 -14.97 10.56
C ASN A 348 -20.67 -14.38 11.64
N LYS A 349 -21.28 -13.21 11.41
CA LYS A 349 -22.23 -12.60 12.36
C LYS A 349 -23.70 -12.94 12.07
N ASP A 350 -24.05 -13.28 10.83
CA ASP A 350 -25.41 -13.76 10.51
C ASP A 350 -25.62 -15.23 10.90
N ALA A 351 -24.57 -16.07 10.83
CA ALA A 351 -24.65 -17.45 11.33
C ALA A 351 -24.72 -17.55 12.87
N SER A 352 -24.23 -16.54 13.59
CA SER A 352 -24.28 -16.49 15.07
C SER A 352 -25.60 -15.92 15.60
N LYS A 353 -26.32 -15.13 14.78
CA LYS A 353 -27.67 -14.64 15.12
C LYS A 353 -28.72 -15.74 15.01
N ASP A 354 -28.64 -16.59 13.99
CA ASP A 354 -29.55 -17.74 13.81
C ASP A 354 -29.35 -18.86 14.86
N VAL A 355 -28.18 -18.94 15.49
CA VAL A 355 -27.92 -19.86 16.60
C VAL A 355 -28.34 -19.26 17.95
N ALA A 356 -28.16 -17.94 18.13
CA ALA A 356 -28.62 -17.24 19.33
C ALA A 356 -30.15 -17.20 19.45
N ASP A 357 -30.87 -16.94 18.35
CA ASP A 357 -32.36 -16.97 18.34
C ASP A 357 -32.91 -18.40 18.55
N LYS A 358 -32.15 -19.44 18.16
CA LYS A 358 -32.51 -20.84 18.42
C LYS A 358 -32.22 -21.29 19.85
N LEU A 359 -31.23 -20.71 20.55
CA LEU A 359 -30.97 -21.05 21.96
C LEU A 359 -31.94 -20.33 22.94
N ASP A 360 -32.37 -19.11 22.62
CA ASP A 360 -33.36 -18.38 23.44
C ASP A 360 -34.79 -18.95 23.33
N GLY A 361 -35.11 -19.61 22.21
CA GLY A 361 -36.37 -20.35 22.04
C GLY A 361 -36.46 -21.61 22.91
N TYR A 362 -35.34 -22.30 23.16
CA TYR A 362 -35.30 -23.49 24.02
C TYR A 362 -35.30 -23.13 25.52
N ARG A 363 -34.69 -22.01 25.93
CA ARG A 363 -34.71 -21.57 27.35
C ARG A 363 -36.06 -21.03 27.83
N LYS A 364 -36.94 -20.57 26.92
CA LYS A 364 -38.30 -20.13 27.25
C LYS A 364 -39.35 -21.25 27.30
N ALA A 365 -39.03 -22.44 26.82
CA ALA A 365 -39.92 -23.60 26.90
C ALA A 365 -39.71 -24.41 28.21
N ASP A 366 -38.51 -24.37 28.79
CA ASP A 366 -38.16 -25.12 30.01
C ASP A 366 -38.60 -24.41 31.32
N GLU A 367 -38.92 -23.11 31.28
CA GLU A 367 -39.38 -22.34 32.47
C GLU A 367 -40.91 -22.28 32.62
N ALA A 368 -41.69 -22.84 31.68
CA ALA A 368 -43.16 -22.84 31.71
C ALA A 368 -43.80 -24.18 32.13
N GLY A 369 -42.99 -25.18 32.53
CA GLY A 369 -43.47 -26.55 32.82
C GLY A 369 -43.31 -27.03 34.27
N ALA A 370 -42.78 -26.21 35.18
CA ALA A 370 -42.48 -26.63 36.55
C ALA A 370 -43.45 -26.07 37.59
N GLN A 371 -44.75 -26.26 37.39
CA GLN A 371 -45.72 -26.22 38.49
C GLN A 371 -47.04 -26.89 38.09
N GLU A 372 -47.14 -28.22 38.27
CA GLU A 372 -48.36 -28.91 38.77
C GLU A 372 -48.09 -30.42 38.91
N ASP A 373 -47.91 -30.82 40.17
CA ASP A 373 -48.50 -31.96 40.87
C ASP A 373 -48.55 -33.38 40.25
N HIS A 374 -47.76 -34.25 40.89
CA HIS A 374 -48.21 -35.48 41.56
C HIS A 374 -49.47 -36.20 41.03
N ALA A 375 -49.25 -37.39 40.46
CA ALA A 375 -49.63 -38.70 41.03
C ALA A 375 -50.12 -39.72 39.97
N ARG A 376 -49.77 -40.99 40.26
CA ARG A 376 -50.49 -42.23 39.89
C ARG A 376 -50.22 -42.78 38.47
N SER A 377 -49.37 -43.81 38.31
CA SER A 377 -49.56 -45.26 38.58
C SER A 377 -50.20 -46.02 37.42
N ALA A 378 -49.44 -47.04 36.98
CA ALA A 378 -49.84 -48.35 36.45
C ALA A 378 -50.49 -48.48 35.06
N GLU A 379 -50.03 -49.55 34.37
CA GLU A 379 -50.77 -50.37 33.38
C GLU A 379 -51.10 -49.71 32.03
N GLU A 380 -51.16 -50.35 30.87
CA GLU A 380 -50.89 -51.68 30.34
C GLU A 380 -50.95 -51.51 28.80
N ARG A 381 -50.17 -52.31 28.06
CA ARG A 381 -50.51 -52.95 26.77
C ARG A 381 -51.25 -52.22 25.61
N VAL A 382 -50.61 -52.42 24.43
CA VAL A 382 -51.16 -52.93 23.14
C VAL A 382 -51.57 -51.95 22.03
N GLY A 383 -50.85 -52.10 20.91
CA GLY A 383 -51.33 -52.07 19.51
C GLY A 383 -51.64 -50.71 18.89
N ALA A 384 -51.54 -50.45 17.60
CA ALA A 384 -51.03 -51.16 16.42
C ALA A 384 -51.22 -50.18 15.23
N SER A 385 -50.38 -50.30 14.20
CA SER A 385 -50.51 -49.69 12.85
C SER A 385 -50.42 -48.15 12.78
N GLY A 386 -49.85 -47.51 11.77
CA GLY A 386 -49.34 -47.95 10.47
C GLY A 386 -49.22 -46.71 9.59
N GLU A 387 -48.26 -46.74 8.67
CA GLU A 387 -48.08 -45.86 7.51
C GLU A 387 -47.38 -44.48 7.66
N GLN A 388 -46.07 -44.54 7.39
CA GLN A 388 -45.45 -43.98 6.17
C GLN A 388 -45.40 -42.46 5.99
N GLY A 389 -44.19 -41.92 6.17
CA GLY A 389 -43.84 -40.54 5.81
C GLY A 389 -42.36 -40.21 5.99
N ASN A 390 -41.47 -41.04 5.46
CA ASN A 390 -40.02 -40.83 5.52
C ASN A 390 -39.60 -39.82 4.43
N ARG A 391 -39.11 -38.63 4.80
CA ARG A 391 -38.21 -37.81 3.97
C ARG A 391 -37.12 -37.19 4.83
N THR A 392 -36.16 -38.02 5.21
CA THR A 392 -34.81 -37.61 5.56
C THR A 392 -34.08 -37.13 4.30
N LEU A 393 -33.62 -35.88 4.30
CA LEU A 393 -32.65 -35.34 3.34
C LEU A 393 -31.26 -35.84 3.72
N ALA A 394 -30.93 -37.08 3.33
CA ALA A 394 -29.57 -37.59 3.32
C ALA A 394 -29.10 -37.64 1.86
N LEU A 395 -28.04 -36.90 1.55
CA LEU A 395 -27.39 -36.87 0.24
C LEU A 395 -27.10 -38.29 -0.24
N GLY A 396 -27.56 -38.61 -1.46
CA GLY A 396 -27.35 -39.90 -2.10
C GLY A 396 -25.90 -40.11 -2.54
N PHE A 397 -25.17 -40.95 -1.82
CA PHE A 397 -23.93 -41.57 -2.27
C PHE A 397 -24.18 -43.08 -2.44
N ASN A 398 -23.89 -43.60 -3.63
CA ASN A 398 -24.01 -45.03 -3.91
C ASN A 398 -22.77 -45.78 -3.38
N SER A 399 -22.89 -47.09 -3.14
CA SER A 399 -21.80 -47.96 -2.65
C SER A 399 -20.55 -47.95 -3.54
N VAL A 400 -20.71 -47.60 -4.82
CA VAL A 400 -19.62 -47.43 -5.80
C VAL A 400 -18.74 -46.22 -5.45
N ASP A 401 -19.32 -45.11 -5.00
CA ASP A 401 -18.59 -43.89 -4.64
C ASP A 401 -17.73 -44.07 -3.39
N MET A 402 -18.20 -44.88 -2.42
CA MET A 402 -17.42 -45.26 -1.24
C MET A 402 -16.24 -46.17 -1.62
N SER A 403 -16.43 -47.09 -2.58
CA SER A 403 -15.35 -47.94 -3.06
C SER A 403 -14.29 -47.16 -3.87
N LEU A 404 -14.70 -46.18 -4.68
CA LEU A 404 -13.80 -45.30 -5.42
C LEU A 404 -13.01 -44.39 -4.48
N CYS A 405 -13.67 -43.84 -3.44
CA CYS A 405 -13.01 -43.01 -2.44
C CYS A 405 -11.93 -43.79 -1.67
N LEU A 406 -12.20 -45.04 -1.29
CA LEU A 406 -11.20 -45.90 -0.65
C LEU A 406 -10.04 -46.26 -1.59
N LEU A 407 -10.31 -46.52 -2.87
CA LEU A 407 -9.26 -46.78 -3.87
C LEU A 407 -8.38 -45.55 -4.12
N LEU A 408 -8.97 -44.36 -4.24
CA LEU A 408 -8.24 -43.11 -4.38
C LEU A 408 -7.44 -42.78 -3.11
N TYR A 409 -7.99 -43.06 -1.93
CA TYR A 409 -7.29 -42.88 -0.66
C TYR A 409 -6.07 -43.80 -0.56
N VAL A 410 -6.24 -45.10 -0.83
CA VAL A 410 -5.12 -46.06 -0.84
C VAL A 410 -4.08 -45.68 -1.91
N GLY A 411 -4.52 -45.27 -3.10
CA GLY A 411 -3.63 -44.77 -4.16
C GLY A 411 -2.82 -43.55 -3.73
N SER A 412 -3.45 -42.60 -3.03
CA SER A 412 -2.78 -41.40 -2.50
C SER A 412 -1.73 -41.76 -1.43
N CYS A 413 -2.03 -42.71 -0.54
CA CYS A 413 -1.09 -43.18 0.48
C CYS A 413 0.13 -43.87 -0.14
N VAL A 414 -0.08 -44.73 -1.15
CA VAL A 414 1.02 -45.41 -1.86
C VAL A 414 1.89 -44.39 -2.61
N PHE A 415 1.28 -43.40 -3.25
CA PHE A 415 2.02 -42.34 -3.95
C PHE A 415 2.88 -41.51 -2.98
N LEU A 416 2.35 -41.13 -1.82
CA LEU A 416 3.11 -40.42 -0.79
C LEU A 416 4.26 -41.26 -0.23
N MET A 417 4.06 -42.56 -0.04
CA MET A 417 5.12 -43.49 0.38
C MET A 417 6.24 -43.61 -0.67
N LEU A 418 5.89 -43.66 -1.97
CA LEU A 418 6.88 -43.68 -3.05
C LEU A 418 7.67 -42.38 -3.15
N LEU A 419 7.01 -41.23 -3.02
CA LEU A 419 7.69 -39.93 -2.95
C LEU A 419 8.63 -39.85 -1.75
N PHE A 420 8.17 -40.29 -0.57
CA PHE A 420 8.99 -40.33 0.64
C PHE A 420 10.25 -41.20 0.44
N PHE A 421 10.11 -42.39 -0.16
CA PHE A 421 11.25 -43.25 -0.47
C PHE A 421 12.18 -42.62 -1.51
N PHE A 422 11.64 -42.01 -2.57
CA PHE A 422 12.42 -41.32 -3.59
C PHE A 422 13.26 -40.18 -2.99
N PHE A 423 12.66 -39.33 -2.16
CA PHE A 423 13.37 -38.24 -1.49
C PHE A 423 14.39 -38.75 -0.46
N ARG A 424 14.09 -39.84 0.26
CA ARG A 424 15.02 -40.46 1.21
C ARG A 424 16.22 -41.13 0.52
N VAL A 425 16.02 -41.73 -0.66
CA VAL A 425 17.11 -42.29 -1.47
C VAL A 425 17.94 -41.17 -2.09
N ARG A 426 17.30 -40.08 -2.54
CA ARG A 426 17.99 -38.92 -3.09
C ARG A 426 18.80 -38.16 -2.04
N SER A 427 18.30 -38.00 -0.82
CA SER A 427 19.03 -37.34 0.28
C SER A 427 20.26 -38.14 0.73
N ARG A 428 20.22 -39.47 0.64
CA ARG A 428 21.38 -40.34 0.92
C ARG A 428 22.50 -40.23 -0.12
N ARG A 429 22.20 -39.82 -1.36
CA ARG A 429 23.21 -39.60 -2.42
C ARG A 429 23.93 -38.25 -2.30
N TRP A 430 23.50 -37.37 -1.39
CA TRP A 430 24.04 -36.03 -1.18
C TRP A 430 24.64 -35.88 0.23
N LYS A 431 25.44 -36.85 0.66
CA LYS A 431 26.40 -36.62 1.77
C LYS A 431 27.69 -36.05 1.17
N PRO A 432 28.09 -34.81 1.46
CA PRO A 432 29.38 -34.28 1.03
C PRO A 432 30.52 -35.09 1.65
N ARG A 433 31.53 -35.43 0.85
CA ARG A 433 32.78 -36.03 1.34
C ARG A 433 33.52 -35.01 2.21
N PRO A 434 34.11 -35.38 3.35
CA PRO A 434 34.89 -34.46 4.17
C PRO A 434 36.17 -34.03 3.41
N PRO A 435 36.66 -32.79 3.63
CA PRO A 435 37.85 -32.30 2.96
C PRO A 435 39.08 -33.06 3.45
N LYS A 436 39.90 -33.52 2.50
CA LYS A 436 41.25 -34.03 2.79
C LYS A 436 42.13 -32.84 3.15
N PHE A 437 42.58 -32.76 4.39
CA PHE A 437 43.74 -31.97 4.75
C PHE A 437 44.99 -32.63 4.15
N ALA A 438 45.77 -31.87 3.38
CA ALA A 438 47.12 -32.25 2.97
C ALA A 438 48.11 -31.54 3.91
N VAL A 439 49.09 -32.32 4.37
CA VAL A 439 50.25 -31.94 5.20
C VAL A 439 51.23 -31.11 4.39
#